data_AF-A0A6A6K0W8-F1
#
_entry.id   AF-A0A6A6K0W8-F1
#
_cell.length_a   1.000
_cell.length_b   1.000
_cell.length_c   1.000
_cell.angle_alpha   90.00
_cell.angle_beta   90.00
_cell.angle_gamma   90.00
#
_symmetry.space_group_name_H-M   'P 1'
#
loop_
_entity.id
_entity.type
_entity.pdbx_description
1 polymer ?
#
loop_
_entity_poly.entity_id
_entity_poly.type
_entity_poly.pdbx_seq_one_letter_code
_entity_poly.pdbx_strand_id
1 'polypeptide(L)'
;MVGRDLEKCSLVAVVGATNAGKSTLINELVGFKASIVTPKVHTTRVRMNAVRNDGNVQLVFTDTPGVFAPKTVLEKFLVKNAWMSIRGADIVVLVLEARNYLCGQVARVIAKVKHSHIPTVAVLNKTDLLQECRIREILAHVRSMHEFTGVFAVSALHGLGTEALLTHLRESAGYCPWLYPGTQRTDATVEFFVAEITREKLFLALRQELPYSLSVVTEKFEDKGRSVIIKQVVYVIKESQKTIVVGKNAALIKSVSTVAREEIGQMLGRVVDGGVTAKREAMADYHLEVTSGQNQFLRQPFHKIVTISFLRADIRRDLGCEHFTLREIRSGGLCPPQKES
;
A
#
# COMPACT_ATOMS: atom_id res chain seq x y z
N MET A 1 11.65 26.90 36.87
CA MET A 1 10.63 26.20 36.08
C MET A 1 11.08 26.20 34.63
N VAL A 2 11.67 25.10 34.16
CA VAL A 2 12.07 24.96 32.75
C VAL A 2 10.81 24.62 31.98
N GLY A 3 10.35 25.53 31.11
CA GLY A 3 9.18 25.31 30.27
C GLY A 3 9.42 24.10 29.39
N ARG A 4 8.65 23.02 29.62
CA ARG A 4 8.44 22.05 28.56
C ARG A 4 7.68 22.81 27.49
N ASP A 5 8.28 23.01 26.32
CA ASP A 5 7.49 23.31 25.14
C ASP A 5 6.34 22.30 25.13
N LEU A 6 5.11 22.80 25.27
CA LEU A 6 3.95 21.93 25.44
C LEU A 6 3.76 21.18 24.12
N GLU A 7 4.28 19.97 24.05
CA GLU A 7 4.13 19.07 22.93
C GLU A 7 2.63 18.87 22.67
N LYS A 8 2.28 18.91 21.39
CA LYS A 8 0.95 18.58 20.90
C LYS A 8 1.03 17.34 20.06
N CYS A 9 0.01 16.49 20.17
CA CYS A 9 -0.12 15.32 19.32
C CYS A 9 -1.58 15.09 18.95
N SER A 10 -1.82 14.59 17.74
CA SER A 10 -3.15 14.11 17.34
C SER A 10 -3.10 12.96 16.36
N LEU A 11 -3.91 11.94 16.65
CA LEU A 11 -4.19 10.84 15.74
C LEU A 11 -5.30 11.27 14.77
N VAL A 12 -4.96 11.32 13.49
CA VAL A 12 -5.84 11.77 12.41
C VAL A 12 -6.27 10.56 11.58
N ALA A 13 -7.54 10.16 11.68
CA ALA A 13 -8.10 9.11 10.82
C ALA A 13 -8.56 9.69 9.49
N VAL A 14 -7.95 9.25 8.38
CA VAL A 14 -8.35 9.68 7.03
C VAL A 14 -9.32 8.67 6.44
N VAL A 15 -10.57 9.09 6.23
CA VAL A 15 -11.67 8.21 5.80
C VAL A 15 -12.39 8.74 4.57
N GLY A 16 -13.11 7.88 3.87
CA GLY A 16 -13.84 8.26 2.66
C GLY A 16 -14.08 7.09 1.72
N ALA A 17 -14.76 7.38 0.62
CA ALA A 17 -15.04 6.42 -0.44
C ALA A 17 -13.74 5.81 -1.01
N THR A 18 -13.87 4.66 -1.67
CA THR A 18 -12.78 4.12 -2.51
C THR A 18 -12.42 5.13 -3.59
N ASN A 19 -11.14 5.28 -3.91
CA ASN A 19 -10.62 6.22 -4.94
C ASN A 19 -10.86 7.72 -4.69
N ALA A 20 -11.32 8.12 -3.49
CA ALA A 20 -11.41 9.53 -3.10
C ALA A 20 -10.05 10.25 -3.00
N GLY A 21 -8.93 9.51 -3.09
CA GLY A 21 -7.57 10.05 -3.03
C GLY A 21 -7.01 10.17 -1.61
N LYS A 22 -7.46 9.30 -0.68
CA LYS A 22 -6.97 9.26 0.72
C LYS A 22 -5.47 9.06 0.82
N SER A 23 -4.93 8.01 0.19
CA SER A 23 -3.49 7.70 0.23
C SER A 23 -2.65 8.79 -0.45
N THR A 24 -3.16 9.40 -1.53
CA THR A 24 -2.53 10.56 -2.17
C THR A 24 -2.48 11.75 -1.21
N LEU A 25 -3.59 12.05 -0.52
CA LEU A 25 -3.66 13.11 0.46
C LEU A 25 -2.69 12.87 1.62
N ILE A 26 -2.63 11.64 2.15
CA ILE A 26 -1.69 11.31 3.23
C ILE A 26 -0.25 11.56 2.77
N ASN A 27 0.14 11.04 1.60
CA ASN A 27 1.49 11.21 1.08
C ASN A 27 1.87 12.69 0.91
N GLU A 28 0.93 13.49 0.42
CA GLU A 28 1.11 14.93 0.27
C GLU A 28 1.25 15.63 1.62
N LEU A 29 0.36 15.32 2.58
CA LEU A 29 0.40 15.93 3.90
C LEU A 29 1.67 15.58 4.67
N VAL A 30 2.21 14.36 4.52
CA VAL A 30 3.44 13.93 5.21
C VAL A 30 4.72 14.22 4.43
N GLY A 31 4.61 14.56 3.14
CA GLY A 31 5.75 14.92 2.28
C GLY A 31 6.61 13.75 1.81
N PHE A 32 6.13 12.51 1.95
CA PHE A 32 6.79 11.31 1.42
C PHE A 32 5.77 10.23 1.05
N LYS A 33 6.19 9.23 0.27
CA LYS A 33 5.32 8.12 -0.11
C LYS A 33 5.11 7.16 1.06
N ALA A 34 4.11 7.45 1.87
CA ALA A 34 3.72 6.65 3.03
C ALA A 34 2.80 5.47 2.64
N SER A 35 1.89 5.67 1.68
CA SER A 35 0.97 4.62 1.23
C SER A 35 0.98 4.48 -0.29
N ILE A 36 0.66 3.28 -0.78
CA ILE A 36 0.53 2.99 -2.20
C ILE A 36 -0.60 3.83 -2.80
N VAL A 37 -0.37 4.38 -3.98
CA VAL A 37 -1.38 5.08 -4.78
C VAL A 37 -1.62 4.31 -6.08
N THR A 38 -2.87 3.91 -6.33
CA THR A 38 -3.29 3.31 -7.61
C THR A 38 -4.76 3.65 -7.88
N PRO A 39 -5.17 3.79 -9.15
CA PRO A 39 -6.58 4.02 -9.50
C PRO A 39 -7.51 2.83 -9.19
N LYS A 40 -6.94 1.67 -8.82
CA LYS A 40 -7.72 0.50 -8.41
C LYS A 40 -8.30 0.69 -7.02
N VAL A 41 -9.47 0.12 -6.77
CA VAL A 41 -10.11 0.19 -5.46
C VAL A 41 -9.38 -0.70 -4.43
N HIS A 42 -9.69 -0.57 -3.15
CA HIS A 42 -9.20 -1.46 -2.08
C HIS A 42 -7.67 -1.59 -1.98
N THR A 43 -6.98 -0.47 -2.19
CA THR A 43 -5.51 -0.38 -2.17
C THR A 43 -4.98 -0.62 -0.77
N THR A 44 -5.48 0.10 0.24
CA THR A 44 -5.05 -0.03 1.64
C THR A 44 -5.73 -1.23 2.29
N ARG A 45 -4.94 -2.21 2.75
CA ARG A 45 -5.41 -3.43 3.43
C ARG A 45 -4.95 -3.57 4.86
N VAL A 46 -3.77 -3.04 5.15
CA VAL A 46 -3.16 -3.00 6.47
C VAL A 46 -3.17 -1.55 6.92
N ARG A 47 -3.50 -1.34 8.20
CA ARG A 47 -3.45 -0.02 8.82
C ARG A 47 -1.99 0.41 8.88
N MET A 48 -1.70 1.62 8.44
CA MET A 48 -0.37 2.22 8.56
C MET A 48 -0.52 3.63 9.13
N ASN A 49 0.40 4.00 10.00
CA ASN A 49 0.52 5.35 10.50
C ASN A 49 1.66 6.07 9.76
N ALA A 50 1.35 7.26 9.26
CA ALA A 50 2.30 8.18 8.67
C ALA A 50 2.41 9.39 9.60
N VAL A 51 3.63 9.72 10.01
CA VAL A 51 3.91 10.71 11.04
C VAL A 51 4.48 11.96 10.37
N ARG A 52 3.89 13.11 10.70
CA ARG A 52 4.42 14.43 10.39
C ARG A 52 4.68 15.19 11.68
N ASN A 53 5.93 15.58 11.86
CA ASN A 53 6.34 16.50 12.92
C ASN A 53 6.50 17.89 12.32
N ASP A 54 5.86 18.89 12.92
CA ASP A 54 5.97 20.30 12.53
C ASP A 54 6.05 21.17 13.78
N GLY A 55 7.24 21.71 14.05
CA GLY A 55 7.54 22.39 15.32
C GLY A 55 7.32 21.46 16.52
N ASN A 56 6.48 21.88 17.47
CA ASN A 56 6.09 21.12 18.67
C ASN A 56 4.86 20.23 18.47
N VAL A 57 4.34 20.11 17.23
CA VAL A 57 3.12 19.36 16.91
C VAL A 57 3.46 18.08 16.15
N GLN A 58 2.95 16.94 16.62
CA GLN A 58 3.01 15.66 15.92
C GLN A 58 1.62 15.25 15.42
N LEU A 59 1.46 15.16 14.10
CA LEU A 59 0.27 14.62 13.46
C LEU A 59 0.54 13.19 13.02
N VAL A 60 -0.29 12.25 13.47
CA VAL A 60 -0.20 10.84 13.10
C VAL A 60 -1.39 10.49 12.21
N PHE A 61 -1.16 10.38 10.91
CA PHE A 61 -2.18 10.03 9.94
C PHE A 61 -2.34 8.52 9.85
N THR A 62 -3.50 8.01 10.20
CA THR A 62 -3.85 6.60 9.96
C THR A 62 -4.51 6.45 8.59
N ASP A 63 -3.85 5.73 7.67
CA ASP A 63 -4.49 5.33 6.41
C ASP A 63 -5.55 4.25 6.68
N THR A 64 -6.76 4.47 6.18
CA THR A 64 -7.87 3.54 6.34
C THR A 64 -8.29 2.97 4.99
N PRO A 65 -8.64 1.66 4.92
CA PRO A 65 -9.32 1.13 3.75
C PRO A 65 -10.54 2.00 3.41
N GLY A 66 -10.78 2.23 2.12
CA GLY A 66 -12.00 2.95 1.70
C GLY A 66 -13.25 2.28 2.27
N VAL A 67 -14.26 3.08 2.62
CA VAL A 67 -15.53 2.55 3.12
C VAL A 67 -16.42 2.20 1.94
N PHE A 68 -16.85 0.95 1.85
CA PHE A 68 -17.75 0.45 0.80
C PHE A 68 -18.72 -0.60 1.34
N ALA A 69 -19.67 -1.06 0.50
CA ALA A 69 -20.57 -2.14 0.86
C ALA A 69 -19.85 -3.49 0.69
N PRO A 70 -19.53 -4.23 1.77
CA PRO A 70 -18.74 -5.43 1.65
C PRO A 70 -19.58 -6.62 1.17
N LYS A 71 -19.06 -7.40 0.23
CA LYS A 71 -19.62 -8.64 -0.31
C LYS A 71 -18.85 -9.88 0.16
N THR A 72 -17.53 -9.77 0.35
CA THR A 72 -16.66 -10.89 0.77
C THR A 72 -16.21 -10.81 2.23
N VAL A 73 -15.65 -11.90 2.78
CA VAL A 73 -15.12 -11.94 4.15
C VAL A 73 -13.96 -10.94 4.34
N LEU A 74 -13.05 -10.89 3.37
CA LEU A 74 -11.95 -9.92 3.35
C LEU A 74 -12.49 -8.49 3.36
N GLU A 75 -13.49 -8.20 2.53
CA GLU A 75 -14.11 -6.88 2.47
C GLU A 75 -14.79 -6.48 3.79
N LYS A 76 -15.49 -7.41 4.45
CA LYS A 76 -16.07 -7.16 5.78
C LYS A 76 -14.99 -6.82 6.81
N PHE A 77 -13.86 -7.52 6.76
CA PHE A 77 -12.71 -7.23 7.63
C PHE A 77 -12.10 -5.85 7.34
N LEU A 78 -11.92 -5.49 6.07
CA LEU A 78 -11.40 -4.17 5.67
C LEU A 78 -12.29 -3.03 6.16
N VAL A 79 -13.60 -3.15 5.94
CA VAL A 79 -14.58 -2.15 6.40
C VAL A 79 -14.59 -2.07 7.93
N LYS A 80 -14.53 -3.20 8.64
CA LYS A 80 -14.42 -3.22 10.11
C LYS A 80 -13.18 -2.47 10.59
N ASN A 81 -12.03 -2.70 9.98
CA ASN A 81 -10.78 -2.02 10.36
C ASN A 81 -10.85 -0.51 10.10
N ALA A 82 -11.44 -0.07 8.99
CA ALA A 82 -11.66 1.35 8.73
C ALA A 82 -12.48 2.02 9.84
N TRP A 83 -13.53 1.36 10.32
CA TRP A 83 -14.33 1.86 11.45
C TRP A 83 -13.59 1.84 12.79
N MET A 84 -12.71 0.86 13.01
CA MET A 84 -11.89 0.82 14.23
C MET A 84 -10.90 1.99 14.29
N SER A 85 -10.32 2.38 13.16
CA SER A 85 -9.43 3.55 13.10
C SER A 85 -10.12 4.86 13.47
N ILE A 86 -11.42 5.00 13.18
CA ILE A 86 -12.19 6.20 13.60
C ILE A 86 -12.29 6.27 15.12
N ARG A 87 -12.54 5.16 15.82
CA ARG A 87 -12.83 5.18 17.27
C ARG A 87 -11.68 5.67 18.15
N GLY A 88 -10.44 5.55 17.69
CA GLY A 88 -9.26 5.98 18.45
C GLY A 88 -8.71 7.33 18.01
N ALA A 89 -9.32 7.98 17.02
CA ALA A 89 -8.81 9.21 16.44
C ALA A 89 -9.22 10.44 17.26
N ASP A 90 -8.31 11.40 17.35
CA ASP A 90 -8.60 12.73 17.91
C ASP A 90 -9.32 13.60 16.86
N ILE A 91 -9.01 13.39 15.58
CA ILE A 91 -9.59 14.11 14.45
C ILE A 91 -9.91 13.13 13.32
N VAL A 92 -11.08 13.29 12.70
CA VAL A 92 -11.45 12.57 11.48
C VAL A 92 -11.34 13.51 10.27
N VAL A 93 -10.59 13.09 9.25
CA VAL A 93 -10.56 13.76 7.94
C VAL A 93 -11.41 12.97 6.96
N LEU A 94 -12.58 13.51 6.61
CA LEU A 94 -13.49 12.96 5.61
C LEU A 94 -13.10 13.46 4.22
N VAL A 95 -12.53 12.57 3.39
CA VAL A 95 -12.15 12.86 2.01
C VAL A 95 -13.31 12.55 1.06
N LEU A 96 -13.73 13.59 0.34
CA LEU A 96 -14.78 13.56 -0.67
C LEU A 96 -14.17 13.79 -2.05
N GLU A 97 -14.52 12.96 -3.03
CA GLU A 97 -14.12 13.21 -4.41
C GLU A 97 -15.02 14.28 -5.03
N ALA A 98 -14.44 15.34 -5.60
CA ALA A 98 -15.22 16.50 -6.05
C ALA A 98 -16.30 16.18 -7.09
N ARG A 99 -16.03 15.27 -8.03
CA ARG A 99 -17.03 14.83 -9.04
C ARG A 99 -18.08 13.85 -8.51
N ASN A 100 -17.83 13.22 -7.35
CA ASN A 100 -18.65 12.11 -6.85
C ASN A 100 -18.92 12.22 -5.33
N TYR A 101 -19.00 13.44 -4.81
CA TYR A 101 -19.11 13.73 -3.38
C TYR A 101 -20.45 13.30 -2.75
N LEU A 102 -21.46 13.02 -3.59
CA LEU A 102 -22.80 12.56 -3.17
C LEU A 102 -22.99 11.04 -3.26
N CYS A 103 -21.93 10.26 -3.46
CA CYS A 103 -22.09 8.82 -3.58
C CYS A 103 -22.65 8.20 -2.28
N GLY A 104 -23.39 7.09 -2.40
CA GLY A 104 -24.05 6.44 -1.24
C GLY A 104 -23.10 5.97 -0.13
N GLN A 105 -21.79 5.89 -0.40
CA GLN A 105 -20.76 5.62 0.62
C GLN A 105 -20.56 6.82 1.55
N VAL A 106 -20.64 8.05 1.04
CA VAL A 106 -20.44 9.28 1.83
C VAL A 106 -21.49 9.41 2.92
N ALA A 107 -22.77 9.19 2.60
CA ALA A 107 -23.84 9.21 3.59
C ALA A 107 -23.61 8.22 4.74
N ARG A 108 -23.06 7.03 4.45
CA ARG A 108 -22.73 6.03 5.48
C ARG A 108 -21.58 6.47 6.37
N VAL A 109 -20.56 7.11 5.80
CA VAL A 109 -19.42 7.65 6.57
C VAL A 109 -19.88 8.79 7.46
N ILE A 110 -20.64 9.74 6.92
CA ILE A 110 -21.20 10.86 7.70
C ILE A 110 -22.07 10.34 8.85
N ALA A 111 -22.94 9.35 8.61
CA ALA A 111 -23.75 8.77 9.68
C ALA A 111 -22.90 8.18 10.81
N LYS A 112 -21.81 7.48 10.49
CA LYS A 112 -20.92 6.91 11.51
C LYS A 112 -20.08 7.94 12.25
N VAL A 113 -19.62 8.97 11.55
CA VAL A 113 -18.90 10.09 12.15
C VAL A 113 -19.81 10.87 13.10
N LYS A 114 -21.08 11.11 12.74
CA LYS A 114 -22.08 11.72 13.63
C LYS A 114 -22.23 10.96 14.95
N HIS A 115 -22.10 9.64 14.93
CA HIS A 115 -22.17 8.82 16.14
C HIS A 115 -20.86 8.77 16.96
N SER A 116 -19.72 9.16 16.40
CA SER A 116 -18.45 9.11 17.13
C SER A 116 -18.18 10.34 17.99
N HIS A 117 -18.85 11.47 17.73
CA HIS A 117 -18.63 12.76 18.40
C HIS A 117 -17.17 13.28 18.30
N ILE A 118 -16.42 12.79 17.31
CA ILE A 118 -15.02 13.19 17.08
C ILE A 118 -15.01 14.41 16.15
N PRO A 119 -14.20 15.44 16.43
CA PRO A 119 -13.98 16.57 15.53
C PRO A 119 -13.70 16.10 14.10
N THR A 120 -14.50 16.59 13.14
CA THR A 120 -14.42 16.13 11.76
C THR A 120 -14.17 17.27 10.80
N VAL A 121 -13.16 17.10 9.96
CA VAL A 121 -12.80 17.99 8.85
C VAL A 121 -13.27 17.37 7.54
N ALA A 122 -13.95 18.14 6.70
CA ALA A 122 -14.28 17.72 5.34
C ALA A 122 -13.23 18.22 4.36
N VAL A 123 -12.78 17.33 3.47
CA VAL A 123 -11.79 17.64 2.44
C VAL A 123 -12.36 17.24 1.08
N LEU A 124 -12.70 18.24 0.28
CA LEU A 124 -13.10 18.08 -1.11
C LEU A 124 -11.84 17.96 -1.98
N ASN A 125 -11.51 16.74 -2.41
CA ASN A 125 -10.31 16.42 -3.15
C ASN A 125 -10.56 16.34 -4.67
N LYS A 126 -9.49 16.43 -5.45
CA LYS A 126 -9.48 16.47 -6.94
C LYS A 126 -10.15 17.71 -7.51
N THR A 127 -9.97 18.86 -6.86
CA THR A 127 -10.56 20.14 -7.29
C THR A 127 -9.93 20.68 -8.57
N ASP A 128 -8.73 20.23 -8.92
CA ASP A 128 -8.07 20.47 -10.21
C ASP A 128 -8.92 20.04 -11.43
N LEU A 129 -9.88 19.14 -11.21
CA LEU A 129 -10.77 18.64 -12.26
C LEU A 129 -12.05 19.47 -12.47
N LEU A 130 -12.22 20.58 -11.74
CA LEU A 130 -13.43 21.41 -11.71
C LEU A 130 -13.12 22.90 -11.80
N GLN A 131 -14.12 23.67 -12.25
CA GLN A 131 -14.08 25.13 -12.22
C GLN A 131 -14.40 25.68 -10.83
N GLU A 132 -13.88 26.86 -10.51
CA GLU A 132 -14.01 27.51 -9.20
C GLU A 132 -15.47 27.75 -8.76
N CYS A 133 -16.35 28.15 -9.69
CA CYS A 133 -17.78 28.32 -9.41
C CYS A 133 -18.40 27.02 -8.86
N ARG A 134 -18.10 25.89 -9.50
CA ARG A 134 -18.60 24.58 -9.10
C ARG A 134 -18.02 24.13 -7.77
N ILE A 135 -16.75 24.42 -7.50
CA ILE A 135 -16.12 24.11 -6.21
C ILE A 135 -16.85 24.85 -5.08
N ARG A 136 -17.15 26.14 -5.25
CA ARG A 136 -17.87 26.95 -4.23
C ARG A 136 -19.26 26.39 -3.95
N GLU A 137 -20.02 26.02 -4.97
CA GLU A 137 -21.33 25.37 -4.82
C GLU A 137 -21.23 24.07 -4.02
N ILE A 138 -20.25 23.20 -4.35
CA ILE A 138 -20.07 21.93 -3.66
C ILE A 138 -19.67 22.15 -2.20
N LEU A 139 -18.76 23.09 -1.91
CA LEU A 139 -18.37 23.42 -0.55
C LEU A 139 -19.54 23.93 0.30
N ALA A 140 -20.42 24.76 -0.27
CA ALA A 140 -21.63 25.22 0.40
C ALA A 140 -22.55 24.04 0.76
N HIS A 141 -22.73 23.09 -0.18
CA HIS A 141 -23.53 21.89 0.09
C HIS A 141 -22.87 20.96 1.12
N VAL A 142 -21.55 20.76 1.05
CA VAL A 142 -20.84 19.91 2.02
C VAL A 142 -21.00 20.47 3.44
N ARG A 143 -20.90 21.79 3.63
CA ARG A 143 -21.11 22.43 4.95
C ARG A 143 -22.49 22.15 5.54
N SER A 144 -23.53 21.94 4.73
CA SER A 144 -24.87 21.65 5.25
C SER A 144 -25.09 20.18 5.62
N MET A 145 -24.16 19.27 5.28
CA MET A 145 -24.35 17.83 5.55
C MET A 145 -24.08 17.43 7.00
N HIS A 146 -23.17 18.14 7.66
CA HIS A 146 -22.70 17.88 9.01
C HIS A 146 -21.94 19.10 9.55
N GLU A 147 -21.88 19.24 10.87
CA GLU A 147 -21.09 20.25 11.56
C GLU A 147 -19.61 19.86 11.50
N PHE A 148 -18.93 20.27 10.44
CA PHE A 148 -17.49 20.08 10.29
C PHE A 148 -16.72 21.20 11.02
N THR A 149 -15.61 20.86 11.65
CA THR A 149 -14.70 21.87 12.25
C THR A 149 -13.97 22.68 11.19
N GLY A 150 -13.84 22.15 9.98
CA GLY A 150 -13.31 22.83 8.81
C GLY A 150 -13.72 22.13 7.51
N VAL A 151 -13.84 22.91 6.44
CA VAL A 151 -14.13 22.39 5.09
C VAL A 151 -13.13 22.97 4.10
N PHE A 152 -12.32 22.10 3.49
CA PHE A 152 -11.20 22.47 2.63
C PHE A 152 -11.39 21.93 1.22
N ALA A 153 -11.02 22.72 0.22
CA ALA A 153 -10.90 22.29 -1.17
C ALA A 153 -9.42 22.03 -1.47
N VAL A 154 -9.08 20.83 -1.95
CA VAL A 154 -7.70 20.43 -2.20
C VAL A 154 -7.52 19.70 -3.53
N SER A 155 -6.33 19.82 -4.10
CA SER A 155 -5.80 18.84 -5.04
C SER A 155 -4.62 18.14 -4.39
N ALA A 156 -4.86 16.95 -3.84
CA ALA A 156 -3.79 16.15 -3.24
C ALA A 156 -2.70 15.76 -4.24
N LEU A 157 -3.02 15.70 -5.53
CA LEU A 157 -2.04 15.38 -6.58
C LEU A 157 -1.08 16.55 -6.85
N HIS A 158 -1.53 17.78 -6.63
CA HIS A 158 -0.79 19.01 -6.96
C HIS A 158 -0.43 19.85 -5.73
N GLY A 159 -0.69 19.35 -4.52
CA GLY A 159 -0.46 20.09 -3.27
C GLY A 159 -1.33 21.34 -3.08
N LEU A 160 -2.37 21.54 -3.89
CA LEU A 160 -3.19 22.75 -3.80
C LEU A 160 -4.09 22.68 -2.56
N GLY A 161 -4.06 23.73 -1.73
CA GLY A 161 -4.93 23.87 -0.56
C GLY A 161 -4.57 22.98 0.64
N THR A 162 -3.53 22.15 0.54
CA THR A 162 -3.13 21.21 1.61
C THR A 162 -2.50 21.92 2.81
N GLU A 163 -1.83 23.06 2.61
CA GLU A 163 -1.25 23.87 3.70
C GLU A 163 -2.32 24.46 4.64
N ALA A 164 -3.47 24.90 4.10
CA ALA A 164 -4.58 25.38 4.91
C ALA A 164 -5.17 24.25 5.77
N LEU A 165 -5.28 23.05 5.20
CA LEU A 165 -5.71 21.85 5.92
C LEU A 165 -4.69 21.49 7.03
N LEU A 166 -3.39 21.46 6.72
CA LEU A 166 -2.34 21.20 7.70
C LEU A 166 -2.36 22.20 8.86
N THR A 167 -2.52 23.49 8.56
CA THR A 167 -2.62 24.54 9.58
C THR A 167 -3.78 24.28 10.53
N HIS A 168 -4.97 23.99 9.99
CA HIS A 168 -6.14 23.67 10.81
C HIS A 168 -5.93 22.43 11.69
N LEU A 169 -5.33 21.36 11.14
CA LEU A 169 -5.02 20.14 11.91
C LEU A 169 -4.01 20.40 13.03
N ARG A 170 -2.99 21.25 12.79
CA ARG A 170 -1.99 21.64 13.80
C ARG A 170 -2.61 22.45 14.93
N GLU A 171 -3.46 23.41 14.59
CA GLU A 171 -4.16 24.25 15.58
C GLU A 171 -5.13 23.44 16.43
N SER A 172 -5.79 22.46 15.81
CA SER A 172 -6.72 21.55 16.48
C SER A 172 -6.03 20.48 17.33
N ALA A 173 -4.69 20.36 17.24
CA ALA A 173 -3.98 19.31 17.96
C ALA A 173 -3.98 19.53 19.48
N GLY A 174 -4.35 18.48 20.21
CA GLY A 174 -4.40 18.49 21.68
C GLY A 174 -3.01 18.42 22.32
N TYR A 175 -2.91 18.87 23.57
CA TYR A 175 -1.69 18.72 24.37
C TYR A 175 -1.51 17.25 24.77
N CYS A 176 -0.42 16.65 24.31
CA CYS A 176 -0.10 15.25 24.54
C CYS A 176 1.38 15.02 24.20
N PRO A 177 2.11 14.19 24.96
CA PRO A 177 3.43 13.74 24.55
C PRO A 177 3.39 13.14 23.15
N TRP A 178 4.46 13.31 22.38
CA TRP A 178 4.55 12.67 21.08
C TRP A 178 4.42 11.14 21.18
N LEU A 179 3.63 10.56 20.28
CA LEU A 179 3.39 9.11 20.17
C LEU A 179 4.59 8.37 19.56
N TYR A 180 5.33 9.05 18.69
CA TYR A 180 6.50 8.53 17.99
C TYR A 180 7.72 9.42 18.20
N PRO A 181 8.95 8.86 18.18
CA PRO A 181 10.17 9.63 18.16
C PRO A 181 10.20 10.66 17.02
N GLY A 182 10.84 11.80 17.22
CA GLY A 182 10.88 12.90 16.24
C GLY A 182 11.48 12.55 14.87
N THR A 183 12.28 11.49 14.79
CA THR A 183 12.89 10.98 13.55
C THR A 183 12.02 9.94 12.84
N GLN A 184 11.04 9.34 13.53
CA GLN A 184 10.21 8.28 12.99
C GLN A 184 9.10 8.87 12.13
N ARG A 185 9.09 8.48 10.85
CA ARG A 185 8.10 8.95 9.87
C ARG A 185 6.92 8.00 9.69
N THR A 186 7.03 6.75 10.13
CA THR A 186 5.99 5.73 9.96
C THR A 186 6.22 4.56 10.91
N ASP A 187 5.17 3.80 11.21
CA ASP A 187 5.23 2.53 11.96
C ASP A 187 5.43 1.30 11.07
N ALA A 188 5.41 1.47 9.74
CA ALA A 188 5.66 0.38 8.81
C ALA A 188 7.15 0.02 8.72
N THR A 189 7.43 -1.28 8.65
CA THR A 189 8.79 -1.79 8.46
C THR A 189 9.23 -1.67 7.01
N VAL A 190 10.54 -1.68 6.76
CA VAL A 190 11.09 -1.61 5.40
C VAL A 190 10.60 -2.79 4.54
N GLU A 191 10.52 -3.98 5.13
CA GLU A 191 10.02 -5.20 4.49
C GLU A 191 8.57 -5.05 4.02
N PHE A 192 7.75 -4.38 4.83
CA PHE A 192 6.38 -4.05 4.48
C PHE A 192 6.33 -3.07 3.31
N PHE A 193 7.09 -1.97 3.36
CA PHE A 193 7.15 -1.01 2.24
C PHE A 193 7.59 -1.65 0.93
N VAL A 194 8.60 -2.52 0.99
CA VAL A 194 9.08 -3.25 -0.19
C VAL A 194 8.00 -4.18 -0.74
N ALA A 195 7.26 -4.89 0.11
CA ALA A 195 6.11 -5.70 -0.30
C ALA A 195 5.03 -4.85 -0.96
N GLU A 196 4.75 -3.69 -0.38
CA GLU A 196 3.76 -2.75 -0.87
C GLU A 196 4.14 -2.15 -2.23
N ILE A 197 5.40 -1.74 -2.45
CA ILE A 197 5.86 -1.26 -3.77
C ILE A 197 5.62 -2.33 -4.85
N THR A 198 6.03 -3.58 -4.59
CA THR A 198 5.80 -4.68 -5.54
C THR A 198 4.31 -4.92 -5.76
N ARG A 199 3.50 -4.84 -4.71
CA ARG A 199 2.05 -4.97 -4.81
C ARG A 199 1.43 -3.85 -5.65
N GLU A 200 1.89 -2.62 -5.53
CA GLU A 200 1.48 -1.50 -6.38
C GLU A 200 1.71 -1.82 -7.87
N LYS A 201 2.91 -2.32 -8.20
CA LYS A 201 3.24 -2.65 -9.61
C LYS A 201 2.42 -3.81 -10.14
N LEU A 202 2.14 -4.83 -9.31
CA LEU A 202 1.18 -5.87 -9.64
C LEU A 202 -0.23 -5.30 -9.85
N PHE A 203 -0.65 -4.37 -8.99
CA PHE A 203 -1.93 -3.69 -9.13
C PHE A 203 -1.99 -2.93 -10.46
N LEU A 204 -0.95 -2.23 -10.88
CA LEU A 204 -0.95 -1.53 -12.17
C LEU A 204 -0.92 -2.47 -13.37
N ALA A 205 -0.15 -3.56 -13.31
CA ALA A 205 0.05 -4.49 -14.42
C ALA A 205 -1.12 -5.45 -14.66
N LEU A 206 -1.78 -5.91 -13.60
CA LEU A 206 -2.88 -6.88 -13.71
C LEU A 206 -4.16 -6.21 -14.19
N ARG A 207 -5.11 -6.98 -14.71
CA ARG A 207 -6.46 -6.49 -15.07
C ARG A 207 -7.52 -7.18 -14.19
N GLN A 208 -8.76 -6.70 -14.27
CA GLN A 208 -9.93 -7.31 -13.61
C GLN A 208 -9.77 -7.44 -12.08
N GLU A 209 -10.39 -8.46 -11.47
CA GLU A 209 -10.46 -8.66 -10.01
C GLU A 209 -9.20 -9.29 -9.38
N LEU A 210 -8.21 -9.67 -10.19
CA LEU A 210 -6.98 -10.34 -9.72
C LEU A 210 -6.19 -9.58 -8.65
N PRO A 211 -6.02 -8.24 -8.72
CA PRO A 211 -5.36 -7.47 -7.66
C PRO A 211 -6.02 -7.66 -6.30
N TYR A 212 -7.32 -7.96 -6.27
CA TYR A 212 -8.06 -8.14 -5.03
C TYR A 212 -7.92 -9.55 -4.44
N SER A 213 -7.34 -10.49 -5.19
CA SER A 213 -7.11 -11.86 -4.77
C SER A 213 -5.64 -12.17 -4.48
N LEU A 214 -4.78 -11.16 -4.40
CA LEU A 214 -3.35 -11.36 -4.15
C LEU A 214 -2.85 -10.65 -2.89
N SER A 215 -1.77 -11.16 -2.30
CA SER A 215 -0.99 -10.52 -1.24
C SER A 215 0.50 -10.64 -1.54
N VAL A 216 1.31 -9.68 -1.13
CA VAL A 216 2.77 -9.73 -1.27
C VAL A 216 3.38 -9.70 0.11
N VAL A 217 4.35 -10.57 0.38
CA VAL A 217 5.09 -10.61 1.65
C VAL A 217 6.58 -10.69 1.34
N THR A 218 7.39 -9.92 2.07
CA THR A 218 8.84 -10.04 2.03
C THR A 218 9.25 -11.08 3.07
N GLU A 219 9.72 -12.25 2.62
CA GLU A 219 10.18 -13.34 3.51
C GLU A 219 11.61 -13.11 4.02
N LYS A 220 12.42 -12.42 3.22
CA LYS A 220 13.83 -12.21 3.52
C LYS A 220 14.25 -10.83 3.07
N PHE A 221 14.91 -10.11 3.96
CA PHE A 221 15.56 -8.84 3.71
C PHE A 221 16.94 -8.90 4.36
N GLU A 222 17.98 -9.04 3.55
CA GLU A 222 19.37 -9.04 4.03
C GLU A 222 20.09 -7.81 3.53
N ASP A 223 20.53 -6.98 4.47
CA ASP A 223 21.40 -5.84 4.20
C ASP A 223 22.87 -6.32 4.06
N LYS A 224 23.48 -6.07 2.90
CA LYS A 224 24.91 -6.32 2.62
C LYS A 224 25.73 -5.01 2.58
N GLY A 225 25.18 -3.92 3.13
CA GLY A 225 25.77 -2.58 3.13
C GLY A 225 25.54 -1.86 1.79
N ARG A 226 26.31 -2.23 0.77
CA ARG A 226 26.19 -1.63 -0.58
C ARG A 226 25.04 -2.16 -1.40
N SER A 227 24.57 -3.36 -1.07
CA SER A 227 23.41 -3.96 -1.70
C SER A 227 22.48 -4.61 -0.69
N VAL A 228 21.27 -4.91 -1.16
CA VAL A 228 20.23 -5.56 -0.36
C VAL A 228 19.69 -6.75 -1.13
N ILE A 229 19.57 -7.89 -0.45
CA ILE A 229 18.94 -9.10 -0.98
C ILE A 229 17.52 -9.17 -0.45
N ILE A 230 16.55 -9.21 -1.35
CA ILE A 230 15.13 -9.20 -1.02
C ILE A 230 14.45 -10.43 -1.64
N LYS A 231 13.80 -11.24 -0.81
CA LYS A 231 12.96 -12.36 -1.25
C LYS A 231 11.51 -12.05 -0.96
N GLN A 232 10.68 -12.06 -2.01
CA GLN A 232 9.25 -11.80 -1.89
C GLN A 232 8.41 -12.97 -2.39
N VAL A 233 7.26 -13.16 -1.75
CA VAL A 233 6.27 -14.16 -2.10
C VAL A 233 4.96 -13.47 -2.44
N VAL A 234 4.36 -13.88 -3.56
CA VAL A 234 3.04 -13.40 -3.98
C VAL A 234 2.03 -14.52 -3.74
N TYR A 235 1.10 -14.30 -2.82
CA TYR A 235 -0.01 -15.21 -2.56
C TYR A 235 -1.16 -14.90 -3.50
N VAL A 236 -1.85 -15.94 -3.96
CA VAL A 236 -3.09 -15.84 -4.75
C VAL A 236 -4.16 -16.78 -4.15
N ILE A 237 -5.42 -16.60 -4.50
CA ILE A 237 -6.52 -17.44 -4.00
C ILE A 237 -6.68 -18.71 -4.86
N LYS A 238 -6.54 -18.58 -6.19
CA LYS A 238 -6.76 -19.69 -7.13
C LYS A 238 -5.54 -19.93 -8.03
N GLU A 239 -5.35 -21.19 -8.44
CA GLU A 239 -4.25 -21.58 -9.32
C GLU A 239 -4.32 -20.93 -10.71
N SER A 240 -5.53 -20.67 -11.23
CA SER A 240 -5.72 -19.90 -12.47
C SER A 240 -5.23 -18.46 -12.37
N GLN A 241 -5.13 -17.89 -11.16
CA GLN A 241 -4.61 -16.54 -10.96
C GLN A 241 -3.09 -16.52 -11.03
N LYS A 242 -2.42 -17.61 -10.59
CA LYS A 242 -0.97 -17.76 -10.68
C LYS A 242 -0.49 -17.63 -12.12
N THR A 243 -1.12 -18.32 -13.06
CA THR A 243 -0.71 -18.26 -14.48
C THR A 243 -0.83 -16.84 -15.05
N ILE A 244 -1.83 -16.08 -14.61
CA ILE A 244 -2.03 -14.68 -15.05
C ILE A 244 -0.99 -13.75 -14.41
N VAL A 245 -0.69 -13.93 -13.11
CA VAL A 245 0.33 -13.15 -12.40
C VAL A 245 1.73 -13.40 -12.97
N VAL A 246 2.04 -14.65 -13.33
CA VAL A 246 3.31 -14.97 -14.01
C VAL A 246 3.31 -14.39 -15.43
N GLY A 247 2.20 -14.54 -16.15
CA GLY A 247 2.07 -14.15 -17.55
C GLY A 247 2.78 -15.12 -18.51
N LYS A 248 2.53 -14.95 -19.81
CA LYS A 248 3.16 -15.79 -20.86
C LYS A 248 4.69 -15.69 -20.75
N ASN A 249 5.38 -16.82 -20.66
CA ASN A 249 6.84 -16.90 -20.51
C ASN A 249 7.42 -16.07 -19.33
N ALA A 250 6.64 -15.90 -18.25
CA ALA A 250 6.99 -15.06 -17.11
C ALA A 250 7.20 -13.56 -17.45
N ALA A 251 6.66 -13.08 -18.58
CA ALA A 251 6.89 -11.71 -19.04
C ALA A 251 6.33 -10.65 -18.07
N LEU A 252 5.10 -10.86 -17.56
CA LEU A 252 4.44 -9.89 -16.69
C LEU A 252 5.17 -9.77 -15.34
N ILE A 253 5.51 -10.89 -14.71
CA ILE A 253 6.20 -10.84 -13.42
C ILE A 253 7.62 -10.27 -13.55
N LYS A 254 8.30 -10.51 -14.68
CA LYS A 254 9.59 -9.89 -14.98
C LYS A 254 9.47 -8.38 -15.11
N SER A 255 8.50 -7.87 -15.87
CA SER A 255 8.31 -6.43 -16.02
C SER A 255 7.95 -5.77 -14.69
N VAL A 256 7.08 -6.40 -13.89
CA VAL A 256 6.72 -5.94 -12.54
C VAL A 256 7.95 -5.91 -11.63
N SER A 257 8.77 -6.95 -11.63
CA SER A 257 9.99 -7.03 -10.82
C SER A 257 11.00 -5.94 -11.20
N THR A 258 11.18 -5.67 -12.49
CA THR A 258 12.10 -4.61 -12.95
C THR A 258 11.68 -3.24 -12.43
N VAL A 259 10.42 -2.87 -12.62
CA VAL A 259 9.90 -1.56 -12.17
C VAL A 259 9.89 -1.45 -10.65
N ALA A 260 9.54 -2.54 -9.93
CA ALA A 260 9.57 -2.54 -8.47
C ALA A 260 11.00 -2.39 -7.93
N ARG A 261 12.00 -3.06 -8.53
CA ARG A 261 13.41 -2.96 -8.11
C ARG A 261 13.96 -1.55 -8.27
N GLU A 262 13.63 -0.87 -9.37
CA GLU A 262 14.04 0.50 -9.60
C GLU A 262 13.52 1.44 -8.49
N GLU A 263 12.23 1.36 -8.18
CA GLU A 263 11.63 2.18 -7.12
C GLU A 263 12.14 1.82 -5.72
N ILE A 264 12.31 0.52 -5.41
CA ILE A 264 12.89 0.09 -4.14
C ILE A 264 14.34 0.57 -4.00
N GLY A 265 15.12 0.53 -5.08
CA GLY A 265 16.50 1.02 -5.08
C GLY A 265 16.60 2.52 -4.83
N GLN A 266 15.71 3.30 -5.45
CA GLN A 266 15.58 4.73 -5.19
C GLN A 266 15.18 5.00 -3.73
N MET A 267 14.21 4.27 -3.20
CA MET A 267 13.75 4.40 -1.81
C MET A 267 14.85 4.10 -0.79
N LEU A 268 15.66 3.05 -1.04
CA LEU A 268 16.73 2.63 -0.14
C LEU A 268 18.02 3.43 -0.33
N GLY A 269 18.16 4.19 -1.43
CA GLY A 269 19.40 4.85 -1.81
C GLY A 269 20.54 3.86 -2.10
N ARG A 270 20.21 2.66 -2.57
CA ARG A 270 21.15 1.53 -2.72
C ARG A 270 20.89 0.73 -3.98
N VAL A 271 21.92 -0.01 -4.41
CA VAL A 271 21.76 -1.01 -5.47
C VAL A 271 21.03 -2.22 -4.90
N VAL A 272 19.84 -2.53 -5.41
CA VAL A 272 19.11 -3.73 -5.02
C VAL A 272 19.66 -4.90 -5.85
N ASP A 273 20.45 -5.78 -5.22
CA ASP A 273 21.00 -6.97 -5.87
C ASP A 273 19.87 -7.99 -6.06
N GLY A 274 19.29 -7.93 -7.25
CA GLY A 274 18.30 -8.86 -7.80
C GLY A 274 18.42 -8.89 -9.32
N GLY A 275 19.65 -9.03 -9.81
CA GLY A 275 20.04 -8.77 -11.19
C GLY A 275 19.39 -9.68 -12.24
N VAL A 276 19.00 -9.06 -13.36
CA VAL A 276 18.97 -9.69 -14.68
C VAL A 276 19.78 -8.77 -15.60
N THR A 277 21.04 -9.12 -15.86
CA THR A 277 21.80 -8.61 -17.01
C THR A 277 22.78 -9.68 -17.51
N ALA A 278 22.80 -9.87 -18.82
CA ALA A 278 23.71 -10.76 -19.53
C ALA A 278 25.03 -10.04 -19.90
N LYS A 279 26.16 -10.49 -19.34
CA LYS A 279 27.40 -10.91 -20.03
C LYS A 279 28.57 -11.07 -19.04
N ARG A 280 29.18 -12.25 -19.12
CA ARG A 280 30.59 -12.65 -18.86
C ARG A 280 31.39 -11.79 -17.86
N GLU A 281 31.53 -12.28 -16.63
CA GLU A 281 32.74 -12.96 -16.12
C GLU A 281 32.48 -13.48 -14.69
N ALA A 282 33.36 -14.36 -14.22
CA ALA A 282 33.18 -15.41 -13.22
C ALA A 282 32.65 -15.06 -11.81
N MET A 283 31.97 -16.06 -11.21
CA MET A 283 31.79 -16.35 -9.75
C MET A 283 30.87 -15.42 -8.92
N ALA A 284 30.01 -15.88 -7.99
CA ALA A 284 29.69 -17.21 -7.47
C ALA A 284 28.24 -17.25 -6.93
N ASP A 285 27.48 -18.21 -7.45
CA ASP A 285 26.37 -19.02 -6.91
C ASP A 285 25.28 -18.44 -5.97
N TYR A 286 24.05 -18.50 -6.50
CA TYR A 286 22.77 -18.31 -5.81
C TYR A 286 22.15 -19.70 -5.53
N HIS A 287 21.90 -20.04 -4.25
CA HIS A 287 21.19 -21.23 -3.83
C HIS A 287 19.79 -20.87 -3.32
N LEU A 288 18.76 -21.56 -3.82
CA LEU A 288 17.38 -21.33 -3.41
C LEU A 288 16.61 -22.65 -3.31
N GLU A 289 16.16 -22.95 -2.10
CA GLU A 289 15.54 -24.20 -1.69
C GLU A 289 14.01 -24.08 -1.62
N VAL A 290 13.30 -25.18 -1.93
CA VAL A 290 11.83 -25.26 -1.90
C VAL A 290 11.41 -26.14 -0.74
N THR A 291 10.66 -25.56 0.21
CA THR A 291 9.96 -26.32 1.24
C THR A 291 8.48 -25.95 1.27
N SER A 292 7.63 -26.96 1.51
CA SER A 292 6.20 -26.78 1.77
C SER A 292 6.01 -26.22 3.18
N GLY A 293 5.41 -25.03 3.29
CA GLY A 293 5.06 -24.40 4.57
C GLY A 293 3.56 -24.12 4.69
N GLN A 294 3.03 -24.26 5.90
CA GLN A 294 1.66 -23.83 6.22
C GLN A 294 1.55 -22.30 6.23
N ASN A 295 0.35 -21.81 5.90
CA ASN A 295 -0.03 -20.40 5.98
C ASN A 295 0.20 -19.87 7.41
N GLN A 296 1.19 -18.99 7.61
CA GLN A 296 1.47 -18.36 8.91
C GLN A 296 0.36 -17.38 9.34
N PHE A 297 -0.55 -17.00 8.45
CA PHE A 297 -1.75 -16.25 8.78
C PHE A 297 -2.92 -17.20 9.05
N LEU A 298 -2.98 -17.75 10.27
CA LEU A 298 -4.02 -18.66 10.82
C LEU A 298 -5.48 -18.19 10.64
N ARG A 299 -5.75 -17.03 10.02
CA ARG A 299 -7.09 -16.44 9.85
C ARG A 299 -7.39 -15.89 8.44
N GLN A 300 -6.61 -16.20 7.39
CA GLN A 300 -6.92 -15.74 6.02
C GLN A 300 -7.01 -16.89 4.99
N PRO A 301 -8.03 -16.89 4.09
CA PRO A 301 -8.31 -18.01 3.18
C PRO A 301 -7.53 -17.88 1.86
N PHE A 302 -6.21 -18.05 1.90
CA PHE A 302 -5.39 -18.14 0.68
C PHE A 302 -4.96 -19.60 0.42
N HIS A 303 -4.82 -20.01 -0.85
CA HIS A 303 -4.39 -21.36 -1.23
C HIS A 303 -3.15 -21.28 -2.12
N LYS A 304 -2.11 -22.04 -1.72
CA LYS A 304 -0.84 -22.29 -2.44
C LYS A 304 0.00 -21.06 -2.81
N ILE A 305 1.29 -21.34 -2.91
CA ILE A 305 2.42 -20.39 -2.86
C ILE A 305 2.86 -20.01 -4.29
N VAL A 306 3.17 -18.73 -4.54
CA VAL A 306 4.12 -18.35 -5.60
C VAL A 306 5.35 -17.77 -4.92
N THR A 307 6.30 -18.65 -4.61
CA THR A 307 7.64 -18.23 -4.23
C THR A 307 8.29 -17.71 -5.50
N ILE A 308 8.61 -16.42 -5.54
CA ILE A 308 9.38 -15.88 -6.65
C ILE A 308 10.83 -16.26 -6.38
N SER A 309 11.28 -17.29 -7.08
CA SER A 309 12.63 -17.81 -7.04
C SER A 309 12.98 -18.19 -8.46
N PHE A 310 13.91 -17.48 -9.09
CA PHE A 310 14.16 -17.65 -10.51
C PHE A 310 14.91 -18.97 -10.80
N LEU A 311 14.37 -19.72 -11.76
CA LEU A 311 14.94 -20.93 -12.38
C LEU A 311 16.25 -20.63 -13.12
N ARG A 312 17.20 -21.56 -13.01
CA ARG A 312 18.48 -21.60 -13.74
C ARG A 312 18.22 -21.63 -15.26
N ALA A 313 18.90 -20.78 -16.03
CA ALA A 313 18.98 -20.87 -17.47
C ALA A 313 20.35 -21.46 -17.84
N ASP A 314 20.39 -22.68 -18.37
CA ASP A 314 21.63 -23.27 -18.91
C ASP A 314 21.79 -22.87 -20.38
N ILE A 315 22.99 -22.39 -20.71
CA ILE A 315 23.39 -22.02 -22.07
C ILE A 315 24.35 -23.10 -22.55
N ARG A 316 23.94 -23.93 -23.52
CA ARG A 316 24.89 -24.72 -24.32
C ARG A 316 25.15 -24.00 -25.62
N ARG A 317 26.44 -23.78 -25.92
CA ARG A 317 26.90 -23.23 -27.19
C ARG A 317 27.44 -24.37 -28.03
N ASP A 318 26.75 -24.68 -29.12
CA ASP A 318 27.32 -25.39 -30.26
C ASP A 318 27.11 -24.52 -31.51
N LEU A 319 28.19 -24.31 -32.26
CA LEU A 319 28.18 -23.88 -33.67
C LEU A 319 27.29 -22.67 -34.01
N GLY A 320 27.30 -21.62 -33.19
CA GLY A 320 26.78 -20.31 -33.58
C GLY A 320 25.25 -20.14 -33.61
N CYS A 321 24.47 -21.11 -33.13
CA CYS A 321 23.02 -20.97 -32.95
C CYS A 321 22.64 -21.02 -31.46
N GLU A 322 21.84 -20.05 -31.00
CA GLU A 322 21.31 -20.02 -29.63
C GLU A 322 20.06 -20.91 -29.54
N HIS A 323 20.16 -22.05 -28.86
CA HIS A 323 19.01 -22.90 -28.53
C HIS A 323 18.52 -22.64 -27.11
N PHE A 324 17.27 -22.17 -26.98
CA PHE A 324 16.60 -22.00 -25.71
C PHE A 324 15.90 -23.30 -25.31
N THR A 325 16.34 -23.95 -24.23
CA THR A 325 15.63 -25.11 -23.69
C THR A 325 15.16 -24.81 -22.27
N LEU A 326 13.85 -24.56 -22.12
CA LEU A 326 13.19 -24.50 -20.82
C LEU A 326 13.05 -25.95 -20.30
N ARG A 327 13.78 -26.31 -19.24
CA ARG A 327 13.52 -27.56 -18.51
C ARG A 327 12.75 -27.27 -17.23
N GLU A 328 11.56 -27.83 -17.15
CA GLU A 328 10.79 -27.94 -15.92
C GLU A 328 11.54 -28.91 -14.99
N ILE A 329 12.04 -28.41 -13.86
CA ILE A 329 12.47 -29.31 -12.78
C ILE A 329 11.21 -29.74 -12.07
N ARG A 330 10.70 -30.93 -12.39
CA ARG A 330 9.72 -31.60 -11.55
C ARG A 330 10.36 -31.79 -10.18
N SER A 331 9.80 -31.12 -9.17
CA SER A 331 10.06 -31.45 -7.77
C SER A 331 9.82 -32.94 -7.60
N GLY A 332 10.83 -33.67 -7.13
CA GLY A 332 10.76 -35.10 -6.87
C GLY A 332 9.49 -35.45 -6.12
N GLY A 333 8.57 -36.10 -6.80
CA GLY A 333 7.69 -37.04 -6.13
C GLY A 333 8.59 -38.17 -5.67
N LEU A 334 8.49 -38.53 -4.39
CA LEU A 334 8.84 -39.88 -3.96
C LEU A 334 8.17 -40.84 -4.94
N CYS A 335 8.98 -41.57 -5.72
CA CYS A 335 8.50 -42.79 -6.35
C CYS A 335 7.92 -43.66 -5.22
N PRO A 336 6.67 -44.12 -5.29
CA PRO A 336 6.30 -45.29 -4.51
C PRO A 336 7.21 -46.44 -4.98
N PRO A 337 7.63 -47.34 -4.08
CA PRO A 337 8.43 -48.49 -4.46
C PRO A 337 7.68 -49.25 -5.56
N GLN A 338 8.36 -49.50 -6.68
CA GLN A 338 7.87 -50.42 -7.69
C GLN A 338 7.60 -51.76 -7.00
N LYS A 339 6.34 -52.20 -6.99
CA LYS A 339 6.05 -53.60 -6.78
C LYS A 339 6.54 -54.34 -8.01
N GLU A 340 7.55 -55.18 -7.81
CA GLU A 340 7.85 -56.28 -8.71
C GLU A 340 6.64 -57.22 -8.78
N SER A 341 6.11 -57.38 -9.98
CA SER A 341 5.48 -58.62 -10.48
C SER A 341 5.30 -58.50 -11.99
#